data_AF-A0A4Q2LHZ3-F1
#
_entry.id   AF-A0A4Q2LHZ3-F1
#
_cell.length_a   1.000
_cell.length_b   1.000
_cell.length_c   1.000
_cell.angle_alpha   90.00
_cell.angle_beta   90.00
_cell.angle_gamma   90.00
#
_symmetry.space_group_name_H-M   'P 1'
#
loop_
_entity.id
_entity.type
_entity.pdbx_description
1 polymer ?
#
loop_
_entity_poly.entity_id
_entity_poly.type
_entity_poly.pdbx_seq_one_letter_code
_entity_poly.pdbx_strand_id
1 'polypeptide(L)'
;MRQVLFLIMIWVSVICIGCTSSIDNINYELPPPGTPTVTSEQAKEIAKNVYKIKEIEIINRRHLEQVELDERPVSAYGYTPVYWVIKGKNNEGTIYVSFVNPEHHFIISN
;
A
#
# COMPACT_ATOMS: atom_id res chain seq x y z
N MET A 1 60.12 -10.84 15.35
CA MET A 1 59.20 -10.18 14.39
C MET A 1 59.04 -11.04 13.16
N ARG A 2 57.93 -11.77 13.02
CA ARG A 2 57.37 -12.15 11.72
C ARG A 2 55.95 -12.71 11.94
N GLN A 3 55.06 -12.26 11.09
CA GLN A 3 53.62 -12.13 11.31
C GLN A 3 52.90 -13.49 11.41
N VAL A 4 52.09 -13.63 12.46
CA VAL A 4 51.04 -14.65 12.56
C VAL A 4 49.84 -14.11 11.76
N LEU A 5 49.51 -14.79 10.67
CA LEU A 5 48.51 -14.41 9.70
C LEU A 5 47.10 -14.61 10.28
N PHE A 6 46.50 -13.50 10.73
CA PHE A 6 45.07 -13.16 10.76
C PHE A 6 44.03 -14.30 10.75
N LEU A 7 43.61 -14.66 11.97
CA LEU A 7 42.20 -14.95 12.31
C LEU A 7 41.31 -13.73 12.01
N ILE A 8 39.98 -13.93 12.04
CA ILE A 8 38.85 -12.99 11.80
C ILE A 8 38.27 -13.23 10.39
N MET A 9 37.51 -14.30 10.12
CA MET A 9 36.14 -14.55 10.58
C MET A 9 35.24 -13.30 10.52
N ILE A 10 35.19 -12.67 9.34
CA ILE A 10 34.25 -11.59 9.00
C ILE A 10 32.94 -12.24 8.53
N TRP A 11 32.16 -12.65 9.53
CA TRP A 11 30.74 -12.98 9.41
C TRP A 11 29.99 -11.64 9.34
N VAL A 12 29.95 -11.03 8.17
CA VAL A 12 29.12 -9.84 7.91
C VAL A 12 27.68 -10.32 7.80
N SER A 13 27.04 -10.28 8.98
CA SER A 13 25.62 -10.03 9.15
C SER A 13 25.20 -8.76 8.40
N VAL A 14 23.88 -8.61 8.22
CA VAL A 14 23.17 -7.47 7.62
C VAL A 14 23.08 -7.65 6.10
N ILE A 15 21.90 -7.89 5.50
CA ILE A 15 20.78 -6.93 5.49
C ILE A 15 19.46 -7.62 5.81
N CYS A 16 18.82 -7.08 6.83
CA CYS A 16 17.44 -7.32 7.22
C CYS A 16 16.52 -7.30 6.00
N ILE A 17 15.91 -8.44 5.67
CA ILE A 17 14.67 -8.43 4.91
C ILE A 17 13.66 -7.79 5.86
N GLY A 18 13.44 -6.49 5.63
CA GLY A 18 12.55 -5.67 6.43
C GLY A 18 11.22 -6.37 6.60
N CYS A 19 10.76 -6.39 7.85
CA CYS A 19 9.40 -6.76 8.18
C CYS A 19 8.46 -6.02 7.20
N THR A 20 7.80 -6.77 6.33
CA THR A 20 6.56 -6.28 5.71
C THR A 20 5.59 -6.12 6.86
N SER A 21 5.46 -4.89 7.35
CA SER A 21 4.43 -4.52 8.31
C SER A 21 3.09 -4.65 7.61
N SER A 22 2.46 -5.82 7.73
CA SER A 22 1.03 -5.96 7.51
C SER A 22 0.33 -5.16 8.60
N ILE A 23 0.09 -3.87 8.35
CA ILE A 23 -0.81 -3.06 9.19
C ILE A 23 -2.24 -3.47 8.81
N ASP A 24 -2.64 -4.63 9.32
CA ASP A 24 -4.02 -5.11 9.23
C ASP A 24 -4.62 -5.05 10.64
N ASN A 25 -4.89 -3.85 11.13
CA ASN A 25 -5.89 -3.69 12.19
C ASN A 25 -6.39 -2.26 12.28
N ILE A 26 -7.34 -1.95 11.42
CA ILE A 26 -8.25 -0.85 11.64
C ILE A 26 -9.64 -1.42 11.36
N ASN A 27 -10.44 -1.44 12.41
CA ASN A 27 -11.70 -2.15 12.53
C ASN A 27 -12.77 -1.32 11.80
N TYR A 28 -12.80 -1.43 10.48
CA TYR A 28 -13.86 -0.84 9.66
C TYR A 28 -15.06 -1.77 9.67
N GLU A 29 -16.25 -1.20 9.76
CA GLU A 29 -17.50 -1.93 9.57
C GLU A 29 -17.43 -2.67 8.24
N LEU A 30 -17.29 -3.99 8.32
CA LEU A 30 -17.28 -4.82 7.13
C LEU A 30 -18.65 -4.70 6.47
N PRO A 31 -18.71 -4.57 5.14
CA PRO A 31 -19.97 -4.60 4.43
C PRO A 31 -20.66 -5.93 4.74
N PRO A 32 -22.00 -5.98 4.62
CA PRO A 32 -22.76 -7.16 4.98
C PRO A 32 -22.19 -8.42 4.31
N PRO A 33 -22.20 -9.56 5.02
CA PRO A 33 -21.66 -10.81 4.50
C PRO A 33 -22.32 -11.16 3.16
N GLY A 34 -21.51 -11.48 2.15
CA GLY A 34 -21.97 -11.71 0.77
C GLY A 34 -21.72 -10.52 -0.17
N THR A 35 -21.30 -9.35 0.34
CA THR A 35 -20.84 -8.25 -0.51
C THR A 35 -19.46 -8.59 -1.08
N PRO A 36 -19.25 -8.54 -2.41
CA PRO A 36 -17.92 -8.70 -2.97
C PRO A 36 -17.03 -7.55 -2.49
N THR A 37 -15.91 -7.88 -1.86
CA THR A 37 -14.93 -6.91 -1.36
C THR A 37 -13.58 -7.12 -2.04
N VAL A 38 -12.89 -6.03 -2.32
CA VAL A 38 -11.53 -6.03 -2.79
C VAL A 38 -10.60 -6.36 -1.63
N THR A 39 -9.81 -7.42 -1.76
CA THR A 39 -8.80 -7.77 -0.75
C THR A 39 -7.56 -6.88 -0.86
N SER A 40 -6.72 -6.90 0.19
CA SER A 40 -5.46 -6.15 0.18
C SER A 40 -4.56 -6.56 -1.00
N GLU A 41 -4.59 -7.85 -1.35
CA GLU A 41 -3.81 -8.45 -2.43
C GLU A 41 -4.28 -7.95 -3.79
N GLN A 42 -5.60 -7.94 -4.03
CA GLN A 42 -6.17 -7.40 -5.26
C GLN A 42 -5.87 -5.90 -5.42
N ALA A 43 -5.97 -5.14 -4.34
CA ALA A 43 -5.62 -3.72 -4.37
C ALA A 43 -4.13 -3.50 -4.69
N LYS A 44 -3.23 -4.33 -4.15
CA LYS A 44 -1.79 -4.33 -4.49
C LYS A 44 -1.56 -4.68 -5.95
N GLU A 45 -2.26 -5.68 -6.49
CA GLU A 45 -2.16 -6.06 -7.90
C GLU A 45 -2.59 -4.93 -8.83
N ILE A 46 -3.69 -4.24 -8.52
CA ILE A 46 -4.15 -3.07 -9.28
C ILE A 46 -3.08 -1.97 -9.24
N ALA A 47 -2.53 -1.65 -8.07
CA ALA A 47 -1.48 -0.64 -7.94
C ALA A 47 -0.21 -0.98 -8.77
N LYS A 48 0.19 -2.25 -8.80
CA LYS A 48 1.35 -2.71 -9.58
C LYS A 48 1.05 -2.78 -11.08
N ASN A 49 -0.12 -3.28 -11.47
CA ASN A 49 -0.44 -3.57 -12.86
C ASN A 49 -0.93 -2.34 -13.62
N VAL A 50 -1.79 -1.52 -13.00
CA VAL A 50 -2.38 -0.33 -13.62
C VAL A 50 -1.43 0.85 -13.47
N TYR A 51 -1.03 1.16 -12.23
CA TYR A 51 -0.22 2.35 -11.92
C TYR A 51 1.29 2.11 -11.92
N LYS A 52 1.73 0.88 -12.24
CA LYS A 52 3.15 0.52 -12.37
C LYS A 52 4.00 0.79 -11.13
N ILE A 53 3.40 0.74 -9.93
CA ILE A 53 4.16 0.84 -8.68
C ILE A 53 5.07 -0.38 -8.53
N LYS A 54 6.37 -0.13 -8.32
CA LYS A 54 7.37 -1.19 -8.10
C LYS A 54 7.41 -1.68 -6.65
N GLU A 55 7.43 -0.74 -5.71
CA GLU A 55 7.48 -1.01 -4.27
C GLU A 55 6.34 -0.26 -3.56
N ILE A 56 5.50 -1.01 -2.85
CA ILE A 56 4.44 -0.47 -2.00
C ILE A 56 5.04 -0.26 -0.61
N GLU A 57 4.99 0.98 -0.13
CA GLU A 57 5.48 1.36 1.19
C GLU A 57 4.36 1.25 2.23
N ILE A 58 3.17 1.75 1.88
CA ILE A 58 2.01 1.80 2.76
C ILE A 58 0.80 1.25 2.01
N ILE A 59 0.03 0.40 2.68
CA ILE A 59 -1.32 0.03 2.26
C ILE A 59 -2.22 -0.01 3.49
N ASN A 60 -3.21 0.88 3.52
CA ASN A 60 -4.18 0.95 4.60
C ASN A 60 -5.58 0.99 4.00
N ARG A 61 -6.50 0.20 4.55
CA ARG A 61 -7.92 0.44 4.31
C ARG A 61 -8.33 1.64 5.15
N ARG A 62 -8.99 2.67 4.63
CA ARG A 62 -9.57 3.77 5.43
C ARG A 62 -10.56 4.61 4.64
N HIS A 63 -11.28 5.48 5.34
CA HIS A 63 -12.02 6.56 4.71
C HIS A 63 -11.09 7.60 4.10
N LEU A 64 -11.56 8.28 3.06
CA LEU A 64 -10.89 9.47 2.54
C LEU A 64 -10.94 10.59 3.59
N GLU A 65 -9.82 11.28 3.75
CA GLU A 65 -9.73 12.50 4.54
C GLU A 65 -10.34 13.68 3.76
N GLN A 66 -10.65 14.77 4.45
CA GLN A 66 -11.32 15.92 3.82
C GLN A 66 -10.53 16.48 2.62
N VAL A 67 -9.20 16.59 2.76
CA VAL A 67 -8.33 17.06 1.68
C VAL A 67 -8.42 16.14 0.45
N GLU A 68 -8.42 14.82 0.68
CA GLU A 68 -8.52 13.83 -0.38
C GLU A 68 -9.92 13.81 -1.03
N LEU A 69 -10.97 14.13 -0.27
CA LEU A 69 -12.33 14.30 -0.79
C LEU A 69 -12.45 15.52 -1.71
N ASP A 70 -11.69 16.57 -1.42
CA ASP A 70 -11.68 17.81 -2.21
C ASP A 70 -10.81 17.67 -3.47
N GLU A 71 -9.76 16.85 -3.42
CA GLU A 71 -8.82 16.62 -4.53
C GLU A 71 -9.20 15.42 -5.43
N ARG A 72 -10.17 14.60 -5.02
CA ARG A 72 -10.58 13.43 -5.81
C ARG A 72 -11.08 13.85 -7.20
N PRO A 73 -10.87 13.02 -8.23
CA PRO A 73 -11.45 13.27 -9.53
C PRO A 73 -12.98 13.24 -9.49
N VAL A 74 -13.63 13.97 -10.38
CA VAL A 74 -15.10 14.02 -10.50
C VAL A 74 -15.71 12.62 -10.64
N SER A 75 -14.99 11.69 -11.28
CA SER A 75 -15.40 10.28 -11.43
C SER A 75 -15.53 9.52 -10.10
N ALA A 76 -14.91 10.00 -9.02
CA ALA A 76 -14.97 9.39 -7.69
C ALA A 76 -16.07 9.97 -6.79
N TYR A 77 -16.87 10.93 -7.28
CA TYR A 77 -17.97 11.52 -6.51
C TYR A 77 -19.13 10.52 -6.37
N GLY A 78 -19.70 10.43 -5.16
CA GLY A 78 -20.83 9.55 -4.87
C GLY A 78 -20.47 8.07 -4.67
N TYR A 79 -19.19 7.73 -4.72
CA TYR A 79 -18.71 6.37 -4.47
C TYR A 79 -18.42 6.11 -2.98
N THR A 80 -18.05 4.86 -2.74
CA THR A 80 -17.82 4.20 -1.45
C THR A 80 -17.06 5.07 -0.47
N PRO A 81 -17.40 5.06 0.83
CA PRO A 81 -16.70 5.88 1.78
C PRO A 81 -15.32 5.29 2.15
N VAL A 82 -15.06 4.00 1.91
CA VAL A 82 -13.83 3.28 2.30
C VAL A 82 -13.01 2.86 1.08
N TYR A 83 -11.71 3.12 1.13
CA TYR A 83 -10.73 2.78 0.09
C TYR A 83 -9.51 2.06 0.68
N TRP A 84 -8.85 1.24 -0.13
CA TRP A 84 -7.45 0.89 0.04
C TRP A 84 -6.59 2.05 -0.44
N VAL A 85 -5.94 2.71 0.51
CA VAL A 85 -5.01 3.81 0.29
C VAL A 85 -3.61 3.24 0.19
N ILE A 86 -2.99 3.38 -0.97
CA ILE A 86 -1.73 2.75 -1.34
C ILE A 86 -0.73 3.84 -1.70
N LYS A 87 0.41 3.84 -0.98
CA LYS A 87 1.54 4.73 -1.27
C LYS A 87 2.73 3.91 -1.74
N GLY A 88 3.27 4.26 -2.90
CA GLY A 88 4.51 3.70 -3.41
C GLY A 88 5.71 4.52 -2.96
N LYS A 89 6.85 3.86 -2.75
CA LYS A 89 8.09 4.49 -2.28
C LYS A 89 8.65 5.59 -3.21
N ASN A 90 8.35 5.49 -4.51
CA ASN A 90 8.78 6.44 -5.54
C ASN A 90 7.60 6.91 -6.41
N ASN A 91 6.37 6.85 -5.88
CA ASN A 91 5.20 7.27 -6.64
C ASN A 91 4.93 8.75 -6.42
N GLU A 92 4.58 9.48 -7.48
CA GLU A 92 4.22 10.91 -7.42
C GLU A 92 2.82 11.15 -6.85
N GLY A 93 2.15 10.11 -6.35
CA GLY A 93 0.80 10.22 -5.82
C GLY A 93 0.38 9.04 -4.96
N THR A 94 -0.74 9.23 -4.29
CA THR A 94 -1.41 8.21 -3.48
C THR A 94 -2.52 7.58 -4.32
N ILE A 95 -2.54 6.25 -4.36
CA ILE A 95 -3.56 5.48 -5.10
C ILE A 95 -4.67 5.08 -4.15
N TYR A 96 -5.90 5.22 -4.61
CA TYR A 96 -7.10 4.87 -3.89
C TYR A 96 -7.84 3.82 -4.70
N VAL A 97 -8.02 2.63 -4.14
CA VAL A 97 -8.80 1.54 -4.74
C VAL A 97 -10.04 1.32 -3.89
N SER A 98 -11.23 1.37 -4.50
CA SER A 98 -12.48 1.18 -3.79
C SER A 98 -12.55 -0.18 -3.11
N PHE A 99 -13.06 -0.21 -1.88
CA PHE A 99 -13.14 -1.46 -1.11
C PHE A 99 -14.19 -2.45 -1.65
N VAL A 100 -15.22 -1.98 -2.37
CA VAL A 100 -16.28 -2.86 -2.91
C VAL A 100 -16.27 -2.97 -4.43
N ASN A 101 -15.47 -2.18 -5.14
CA ASN A 101 -15.36 -2.27 -6.59
C ASN A 101 -13.89 -2.15 -7.06
N PRO A 102 -13.26 -3.22 -7.56
CA PRO A 102 -11.87 -3.18 -8.01
C PRO A 102 -11.66 -2.30 -9.24
N GLU A 103 -12.69 -2.07 -10.06
CA GLU A 103 -12.61 -1.18 -11.23
C GLU A 103 -12.67 0.29 -10.85
N HIS A 104 -13.16 0.61 -9.64
CA HIS A 104 -13.20 1.98 -9.16
C HIS A 104 -11.92 2.30 -8.39
N HIS A 105 -10.95 2.86 -9.10
CA HIS A 105 -9.69 3.32 -8.54
C HIS A 105 -9.25 4.65 -9.14
N PHE A 106 -8.52 5.44 -8.37
CA PHE A 106 -7.95 6.69 -8.83
C PHE A 106 -6.62 7.00 -8.13
N ILE A 107 -5.91 8.01 -8.62
CA ILE A 107 -4.69 8.53 -8.03
C ILE A 107 -4.87 10.01 -7.73
N ILE A 108 -4.40 10.46 -6.57
CA ILE A 108 -4.23 11.87 -6.24
C ILE A 108 -2.72 12.12 -6.22
N SER A 109 -2.24 13.02 -7.07
CA SER A 109 -0.84 13.44 -7.10
C SER A 109 -0.53 14.30 -5.87
N ASN A 110 0.65 14.12 -5.29
CA ASN A 110 1.15 14.95 -4.19
C ASN A 110 1.71 16.30 -4.66
#